data_AF-A0A7C5G1X7-F1
#
_entry.id   AF-A0A7C5G1X7-F1
#
_cell.length_a   1.000
_cell.length_b   1.000
_cell.length_c   1.000
_cell.angle_alpha   90.00
_cell.angle_beta   90.00
_cell.angle_gamma   90.00
#
_symmetry.space_group_name_H-M   'P 1'
#
loop_
_entity.id
_entity.type
_entity.pdbx_description
1 polymer ?
#
loop_
_entity_poly.entity_id
_entity_poly.type
_entity_poly.pdbx_seq_one_letter_code
_entity_poly.pdbx_strand_id
1 'polypeptide(L)'
;EAQASTDQLFHLIITAGGDGTSLEALTTFYTAPGTVRSQFAILRLPMGTGNDGADSRDLDTTLDLLVHPTRIQFDRAVRLRTSRADRGPFLAFNILSVGLDAFVTHMTNKMKGTLPGDSYKLWVDIATLFYDRIYRVTPMGIRVFNEAGQQIDSFDDTLLLLAFGASGNRTYGSNVRILPDGRNVCAVQQISLRKKIALKKLFLTGRHAELPEVRLFNAHRVELSYHSPLLAQRDGESVLLEEPDFPVSIELSEPAIPVLKRLP
;
A
#
# COMPACT_ATOMS: atom_id res chain seq x y z
N GLU A 1 49.12 20.61 -5.59
CA GLU A 1 47.81 21.09 -5.12
C GLU A 1 46.96 19.87 -4.80
N ALA A 2 46.52 19.75 -3.54
CA ALA A 2 45.66 18.66 -3.11
C ALA A 2 44.26 18.89 -3.69
N GLN A 3 43.76 17.94 -4.49
CA GLN A 3 42.35 17.88 -4.86
C GLN A 3 41.54 17.72 -3.57
N ALA A 4 40.81 18.77 -3.19
CA ALA A 4 39.77 18.66 -2.20
C ALA A 4 38.77 17.60 -2.69
N SER A 5 38.71 16.46 -2.01
CA SER A 5 37.56 15.58 -2.11
C SER A 5 36.36 16.39 -1.66
N THR A 6 35.47 16.73 -2.57
CA THR A 6 34.17 17.28 -2.21
C THR A 6 33.45 16.17 -1.47
N ASP A 7 33.61 16.15 -0.14
CA ASP A 7 32.90 15.23 0.74
C ASP A 7 31.42 15.58 0.58
N GLN A 8 30.74 14.82 -0.28
CA GLN A 8 29.40 15.14 -0.68
C GLN A 8 28.51 14.90 0.54
N LEU A 9 28.03 15.98 1.15
CA LEU A 9 27.25 15.95 2.37
C LEU A 9 26.06 14.99 2.19
N PHE A 10 26.02 13.93 3.00
CA PHE A 10 24.95 12.96 3.00
C PHE A 10 24.05 13.18 4.22
N HIS A 11 22.74 13.19 4.01
CA HIS A 11 21.76 13.46 5.06
C HIS A 11 20.97 12.22 5.45
N LEU A 12 20.73 12.05 6.74
CA LEU A 12 19.73 11.12 7.23
C LEU A 12 18.50 11.90 7.68
N ILE A 13 17.37 11.67 7.03
CA ILE A 13 16.09 12.27 7.38
C ILE A 13 15.32 11.28 8.24
N ILE A 14 14.98 11.68 9.47
CA ILE A 14 14.22 10.85 10.40
C ILE A 14 12.83 11.43 10.57
N THR A 15 11.79 10.65 10.28
CA THR A 15 10.40 11.05 10.52
C THR A 15 9.86 10.34 11.76
N ALA A 16 9.21 11.07 12.65
CA ALA A 16 8.55 10.55 13.83
C ALA A 16 7.04 10.80 13.73
N GLY A 17 6.29 9.78 13.33
CA GLY A 17 4.84 9.92 13.11
C GLY A 17 4.19 8.60 12.70
N GLY A 18 2.98 8.69 12.15
CA GLY A 18 2.26 7.54 11.61
C GLY A 18 2.33 7.44 10.08
N ASP A 19 1.43 6.63 9.53
CA ASP A 19 1.34 6.40 8.08
C ASP A 19 1.14 7.69 7.26
N GLY A 20 0.33 8.63 7.74
CA GLY A 20 0.11 9.92 7.06
C GLY A 20 1.39 10.78 6.95
N THR A 21 2.17 10.86 8.03
CA THR A 21 3.47 11.57 8.03
C THR A 21 4.45 10.92 7.06
N SER A 22 4.49 9.58 7.05
CA SER A 22 5.34 8.81 6.14
C SER A 22 4.92 9.05 4.69
N LEU A 23 3.62 9.00 4.40
CA LEU A 23 3.07 9.20 3.06
C LEU A 23 3.41 10.58 2.50
N GLU A 24 3.28 11.64 3.29
CA GLU A 24 3.59 13.01 2.89
C GLU A 24 5.10 13.20 2.60
N ALA A 25 5.95 12.76 3.53
CA ALA A 25 7.39 12.85 3.37
C ALA A 25 7.88 12.07 2.14
N LEU A 26 7.44 10.82 2.01
CA LEU A 26 7.83 9.96 0.89
C LEU A 26 7.31 10.45 -0.46
N THR A 27 6.10 11.03 -0.51
CA THR A 27 5.58 11.66 -1.75
C THR A 27 6.47 12.81 -2.20
N THR A 28 6.91 13.64 -1.26
CA THR A 28 7.83 14.75 -1.53
C THR A 28 9.18 14.22 -2.02
N PHE A 29 9.74 13.23 -1.33
CA PHE A 29 11.01 12.62 -1.72
C PHE A 29 10.94 11.91 -3.05
N TYR A 30 9.83 11.25 -3.36
CA TYR A 30 9.61 10.56 -4.63
C TYR A 30 9.71 11.50 -5.84
N THR A 31 9.17 12.70 -5.71
CA THR A 31 9.11 13.70 -6.79
C THR A 31 10.37 14.55 -6.88
N ALA A 32 11.28 14.44 -5.92
CA ALA A 32 12.55 15.16 -5.92
C ALA A 32 13.48 14.68 -7.07
N PRO A 33 14.35 15.58 -7.60
CA PRO A 33 15.35 15.21 -8.60
C PRO A 33 16.24 14.05 -8.12
N GLY A 34 16.66 13.17 -9.04
CA GLY A 34 17.51 12.02 -8.69
C GLY A 34 18.80 12.41 -7.98
N THR A 35 19.38 13.56 -8.34
CA THR A 35 20.57 14.14 -7.68
C THR A 35 20.33 14.49 -6.21
N VAL A 36 19.12 14.91 -5.85
CA VAL A 36 18.73 15.16 -4.45
C VAL A 36 18.50 13.83 -3.74
N ARG A 37 17.79 12.89 -4.38
CA ARG A 37 17.51 11.55 -3.83
C ARG A 37 18.77 10.72 -3.56
N SER A 38 19.89 10.99 -4.24
CA SER A 38 21.17 10.35 -3.95
C SER A 38 21.93 10.92 -2.74
N GLN A 39 21.45 12.03 -2.17
CA GLN A 39 22.15 12.75 -1.09
C GLN A 39 21.49 12.55 0.29
N PHE A 40 20.46 11.71 0.38
CA PHE A 40 19.86 11.37 1.66
C PHE A 40 19.40 9.92 1.73
N ALA A 41 19.14 9.45 2.95
CA ALA A 41 18.26 8.33 3.23
C ALA A 41 17.17 8.76 4.21
N ILE A 42 16.04 8.04 4.21
CA ILE A 42 14.96 8.22 5.17
C ILE A 42 14.91 7.04 6.15
N LEU A 43 14.64 7.36 7.41
CA LEU A 43 14.25 6.42 8.46
C LEU A 43 12.92 6.85 9.08
N ARG A 44 11.95 5.94 9.14
CA ARG A 44 10.57 6.22 9.59
C ARG A 44 10.30 5.53 10.91
N LEU A 45 10.24 6.32 11.99
CA LEU A 45 9.94 5.83 13.34
C LEU A 45 8.43 5.59 13.50
N PRO A 46 8.01 4.43 14.06
CA PRO A 46 6.60 4.06 14.22
C PRO A 46 5.97 4.76 15.44
N MET A 47 5.65 6.06 15.32
CA MET A 47 5.15 6.88 16.43
C MET A 47 3.69 7.33 16.27
N GLY A 48 2.96 6.79 15.28
CA GLY A 48 1.54 7.01 15.09
C GLY A 48 0.65 5.90 15.65
N THR A 49 -0.66 6.04 15.45
CA THR A 49 -1.66 5.00 15.75
C THR A 49 -1.70 3.90 14.69
N GLY A 50 -1.31 4.21 13.45
CA GLY A 50 -1.02 3.28 12.37
C GLY A 50 0.41 3.53 11.87
N ASN A 51 1.18 2.45 11.72
CA ASN A 51 2.61 2.46 11.39
C ASN A 51 2.95 1.37 10.36
N ASP A 52 2.01 1.04 9.48
CA ASP A 52 2.24 0.03 8.42
C ASP A 52 3.31 0.48 7.41
N GLY A 53 3.50 1.80 7.27
CA GLY A 53 4.52 2.42 6.43
C GLY A 53 5.85 2.70 7.13
N ALA A 54 6.04 2.33 8.39
CA ALA A 54 7.31 2.50 9.09
C ALA A 54 8.38 1.48 8.65
N ASP A 55 9.66 1.72 8.97
CA ASP A 55 10.75 0.80 8.59
C ASP A 55 10.76 -0.48 9.44
N SER A 56 10.27 -0.40 10.68
CA SER A 56 9.84 -1.55 11.48
C SER A 56 8.58 -1.20 12.27
N ARG A 57 7.94 -2.21 12.87
CA ARG A 57 6.74 -2.06 13.69
C ARG A 57 7.04 -1.50 15.08
N ASP A 58 8.19 -1.87 15.63
CA ASP A 58 8.66 -1.43 16.93
C ASP A 58 9.80 -0.43 16.79
N LEU A 59 9.86 0.48 17.77
CA LEU A 59 10.83 1.55 17.79
C LEU A 59 12.26 1.00 17.89
N ASP A 60 12.48 -0.01 18.74
CA ASP A 60 13.81 -0.59 18.99
C ASP A 60 14.42 -1.17 17.71
N THR A 61 13.67 -2.00 16.97
CA THR A 61 14.12 -2.56 15.68
C THR A 61 14.33 -1.49 14.62
N THR A 62 13.59 -0.37 14.69
CA THR A 62 13.81 0.76 13.78
C THR A 62 15.11 1.49 14.12
N LEU A 63 15.38 1.72 15.41
CA LEU A 63 16.61 2.36 15.90
C LEU A 63 17.84 1.48 15.72
N ASP A 64 17.68 0.16 15.67
CA ASP A 64 18.72 -0.81 15.33
C ASP A 64 19.41 -0.47 13.99
N LEU A 65 18.69 0.15 13.04
CA LEU A 65 19.23 0.59 11.75
C LEU A 65 20.23 1.77 11.87
N LEU A 66 20.25 2.49 12.99
CA LEU A 66 21.18 3.59 13.25
C LEU A 66 22.48 3.12 13.90
N VAL A 67 22.44 2.00 14.62
CA VAL A 67 23.56 1.55 15.47
C VAL A 67 24.26 0.30 14.91
N HIS A 68 23.62 -0.42 13.99
CA HIS A 68 24.23 -1.55 13.29
C HIS A 68 24.62 -1.18 11.86
N PRO A 69 25.54 -1.96 11.23
CA PRO A 69 25.88 -1.77 9.83
C PRO A 69 24.64 -1.83 8.92
N THR A 70 24.41 -0.74 8.19
CA THR A 70 23.33 -0.63 7.22
C THR A 70 23.86 -0.25 5.84
N ARG A 71 23.03 -0.49 4.83
CA ARG A 71 23.22 0.01 3.48
C ARG A 71 22.02 0.84 3.06
N ILE A 72 22.26 1.75 2.12
CA ILE A 72 21.18 2.46 1.44
C ILE A 72 20.62 1.54 0.35
N GLN A 73 19.30 1.38 0.35
CA GLN A 73 18.57 0.70 -0.70
C GLN A 73 17.50 1.64 -1.24
N PHE A 74 17.31 1.65 -2.56
CA PHE A 74 16.18 2.34 -3.14
C PHE A 74 14.97 1.41 -3.15
N ASP A 75 13.93 1.79 -2.42
CA ASP A 75 12.65 1.07 -2.41
C ASP A 75 11.71 1.66 -3.48
N ARG A 76 10.81 0.80 -3.99
CA ARG A 76 9.79 1.15 -4.98
C ARG A 76 8.55 1.75 -4.29
N ALA A 77 7.78 2.53 -5.04
CA ALA A 77 6.42 2.92 -4.69
C ALA A 77 5.40 2.12 -5.51
N VAL A 78 4.17 2.05 -5.04
CA VAL A 78 3.00 1.65 -5.83
C VAL A 78 2.31 2.92 -6.32
N ARG A 79 2.06 3.00 -7.62
CA ARG A 79 1.46 4.16 -8.28
C ARG A 79 0.13 3.79 -8.91
N LEU A 80 -0.92 4.52 -8.56
CA LEU A 80 -2.20 4.47 -9.28
C LEU A 80 -2.29 5.66 -10.24
N ARG A 81 -2.40 5.38 -11.53
CA ARG A 81 -2.72 6.36 -12.57
C ARG A 81 -4.17 6.16 -12.99
N THR A 82 -4.86 7.27 -13.19
CA THR A 82 -6.21 7.26 -13.76
C THR A 82 -6.14 7.50 -15.27
N SER A 83 -7.22 7.23 -15.98
CA SER A 83 -7.38 7.63 -17.39
C SER A 83 -7.46 9.15 -17.57
N ARG A 84 -7.66 9.88 -16.48
CA ARG A 84 -7.63 11.34 -16.44
C ARG A 84 -6.24 11.86 -16.11
N ALA A 85 -5.63 12.57 -17.05
CA ALA A 85 -4.30 13.14 -16.87
C ALA A 85 -4.21 14.17 -15.72
N ASP A 86 -5.33 14.81 -15.36
CA ASP A 86 -5.42 15.80 -14.29
C ASP A 86 -5.67 15.20 -12.90
N ARG A 87 -5.85 13.87 -12.80
CA ARG A 87 -6.16 13.18 -11.54
C ARG A 87 -5.12 12.10 -11.23
N GLY A 88 -4.31 12.39 -10.22
CA GLY A 88 -3.19 11.55 -9.80
C GLY A 88 -1.87 11.99 -10.45
N PRO A 89 -0.83 11.14 -10.45
CA PRO A 89 -0.82 9.80 -9.87
C PRO A 89 -0.99 9.82 -8.34
N PHE A 90 -1.61 8.79 -7.80
CA PHE A 90 -1.65 8.54 -6.36
C PHE A 90 -0.53 7.57 -5.99
N LEU A 91 0.24 7.90 -4.95
CA LEU A 91 1.36 7.09 -4.48
C LEU A 91 1.00 6.41 -3.17
N ALA A 92 1.46 5.16 -3.04
CA ALA A 92 1.58 4.42 -1.80
C ALA A 92 3.00 3.81 -1.74
N PHE A 93 3.52 3.62 -0.54
CA PHE A 93 4.86 3.11 -0.24
C PHE A 93 4.83 1.81 0.55
N ASN A 94 3.67 1.44 1.09
CA ASN A 94 3.42 0.09 1.61
C ASN A 94 2.45 -0.66 0.70
N ILE A 95 1.18 -0.27 0.69
CA ILE A 95 0.11 -0.95 -0.05
C ILE A 95 -0.88 0.07 -0.62
N LEU A 96 -1.27 -0.16 -1.88
CA LEU A 96 -2.43 0.46 -2.49
C LEU A 96 -3.54 -0.59 -2.63
N SER A 97 -4.78 -0.26 -2.28
CA SER A 97 -5.90 -1.18 -2.47
C SER A 97 -7.16 -0.49 -2.96
N VAL A 98 -8.06 -1.26 -3.56
CA VAL A 98 -9.43 -0.85 -3.89
C VAL A 98 -10.44 -1.82 -3.27
N GLY A 99 -11.66 -1.34 -3.03
CA GLY A 99 -12.75 -2.15 -2.49
C GLY A 99 -12.93 -2.00 -0.98
N LEU A 100 -13.15 -3.12 -0.28
CA LEU A 100 -13.52 -3.15 1.14
C LEU A 100 -12.54 -2.39 2.05
N ASP A 101 -11.24 -2.59 1.87
CA ASP A 101 -10.20 -1.95 2.69
C ASP A 101 -10.19 -0.42 2.52
N ALA A 102 -10.39 0.05 1.29
CA ALA A 102 -10.49 1.47 1.01
C ALA A 102 -11.73 2.11 1.63
N PHE A 103 -12.85 1.37 1.68
CA PHE A 103 -14.04 1.80 2.40
C PHE A 103 -13.81 1.89 3.91
N VAL A 104 -13.18 0.88 4.52
CA VAL A 104 -12.81 0.90 5.95
C VAL A 104 -11.94 2.11 6.27
N THR A 105 -10.93 2.36 5.43
CA THR A 105 -10.01 3.50 5.57
C THR A 105 -10.77 4.83 5.50
N HIS A 106 -11.64 4.99 4.49
CA HIS A 106 -12.45 6.19 4.33
C HIS A 106 -13.33 6.48 5.55
N MET A 107 -14.02 5.46 6.07
CA MET A 107 -14.90 5.60 7.22
C MET A 107 -14.12 5.86 8.51
N THR A 108 -12.96 5.21 8.68
CA THR A 108 -12.06 5.44 9.82
C THR A 108 -11.57 6.90 9.83
N ASN A 109 -11.16 7.43 8.68
CA ASN A 109 -10.69 8.81 8.56
C ASN A 109 -11.79 9.84 8.84
N LYS A 110 -13.02 9.61 8.37
CA LYS A 110 -14.17 10.48 8.69
C LYS A 110 -14.50 10.57 10.19
N MET A 111 -14.09 9.59 10.98
CA MET A 111 -14.32 9.56 12.43
C MET A 111 -13.08 9.88 13.27
N LYS A 112 -11.92 10.13 12.64
CA LYS A 112 -10.71 10.56 13.37
C LYS A 112 -11.05 11.80 14.22
N GLY A 113 -10.92 11.68 15.53
CA GLY A 113 -11.22 12.75 16.51
C GLY A 113 -12.53 12.61 17.29
N THR A 114 -13.44 11.70 16.90
CA THR A 114 -14.73 11.50 17.61
C THR A 114 -14.81 10.21 18.42
N LEU A 115 -13.99 9.20 18.09
CA LEU A 115 -13.92 7.92 18.80
C LEU A 115 -12.48 7.67 19.29
N PRO A 116 -12.25 7.54 20.61
CA PRO A 116 -10.98 7.03 21.13
C PRO A 116 -10.87 5.50 20.90
N GLY A 117 -9.67 5.02 20.57
CA GLY A 117 -9.35 3.59 20.44
C GLY A 117 -9.18 3.08 18.99
N ASP A 118 -9.19 1.75 18.83
CA ASP A 118 -8.98 1.06 17.53
C ASP A 118 -10.24 1.12 16.65
N SER A 119 -10.59 2.33 16.22
CA SER A 119 -11.73 2.62 15.34
C SER A 119 -11.65 1.88 14.01
N TYR A 120 -10.44 1.51 13.57
CA TYR A 120 -10.23 0.67 12.39
C TYR A 120 -10.89 -0.71 12.55
N LYS A 121 -10.66 -1.43 13.66
CA LYS A 121 -11.30 -2.74 13.91
C LYS A 121 -12.83 -2.66 13.87
N LEU A 122 -13.40 -1.62 14.48
CA LEU A 122 -14.84 -1.37 14.47
C LEU A 122 -15.37 -1.20 13.05
N TRP A 123 -14.69 -0.37 12.25
CA TRP A 123 -15.10 -0.13 10.86
C TRP A 123 -14.88 -1.33 9.96
N VAL A 124 -13.87 -2.17 10.19
CA VAL A 124 -13.73 -3.46 9.51
C VAL A 124 -14.97 -4.32 9.74
N ASP A 125 -15.47 -4.41 10.98
CA ASP A 125 -16.67 -5.19 11.30
C ASP A 125 -17.92 -4.62 10.63
N ILE A 126 -18.12 -3.30 10.69
CA ILE A 126 -19.27 -2.64 10.04
C ILE A 126 -19.19 -2.77 8.51
N ALA A 127 -18.02 -2.53 7.92
CA ALA A 127 -17.81 -2.68 6.48
C ALA A 127 -18.08 -4.12 6.03
N THR A 128 -17.61 -5.11 6.79
CA THR A 128 -17.88 -6.53 6.50
C THR A 128 -19.38 -6.81 6.39
N LEU A 129 -20.19 -6.16 7.24
CA LEU A 129 -21.65 -6.32 7.29
C LEU A 129 -22.39 -5.53 6.20
N PHE A 130 -21.96 -4.31 5.88
CA PHE A 130 -22.77 -3.35 5.11
C PHE A 130 -22.19 -2.95 3.75
N TYR A 131 -20.94 -3.29 3.44
CA TYR A 131 -20.29 -2.86 2.19
C TYR A 131 -21.10 -3.22 0.94
N ASP A 132 -21.60 -4.46 0.86
CA ASP A 132 -22.39 -4.95 -0.30
C ASP A 132 -23.76 -4.29 -0.44
N ARG A 133 -24.25 -3.69 0.65
CA ARG A 133 -25.52 -2.96 0.68
C ARG A 133 -25.34 -1.51 0.26
N ILE A 134 -24.14 -0.96 0.44
CA ILE A 134 -23.80 0.44 0.16
C ILE A 134 -23.22 0.57 -1.26
N TYR A 135 -22.35 -0.35 -1.67
CA TYR A 135 -21.75 -0.39 -2.99
C TYR A 135 -22.30 -1.56 -3.81
N ARG A 136 -22.78 -1.27 -5.03
CA ARG A 136 -23.00 -2.30 -6.04
C ARG A 136 -21.64 -2.78 -6.53
N VAL A 137 -21.15 -3.88 -5.98
CA VAL A 137 -19.93 -4.55 -6.46
C VAL A 137 -20.30 -5.23 -7.77
N THR A 138 -19.84 -4.69 -8.90
CA THR A 138 -20.00 -5.28 -10.23
C THR A 138 -18.71 -5.97 -10.66
N PRO A 139 -18.73 -6.78 -11.73
CA PRO A 139 -17.52 -7.36 -12.26
C PRO A 139 -16.50 -6.29 -12.67
N MET A 140 -15.25 -6.51 -12.27
CA MET A 140 -14.08 -5.70 -12.60
C MET A 140 -13.25 -6.45 -13.64
N GLY A 141 -12.86 -5.76 -14.72
CA GLY A 141 -11.94 -6.31 -15.71
C GLY A 141 -10.50 -6.07 -15.26
N ILE A 142 -9.75 -7.14 -15.05
CA ILE A 142 -8.36 -7.10 -14.57
C ILE A 142 -7.42 -7.60 -15.65
N ARG A 143 -6.38 -6.81 -15.97
CA ARG A 143 -5.25 -7.24 -16.80
C ARG A 143 -3.96 -7.15 -16.01
N VAL A 144 -3.14 -8.20 -16.08
CA VAL A 144 -1.91 -8.32 -15.31
C VAL A 144 -0.72 -8.28 -16.25
N PHE A 145 0.28 -7.47 -15.91
CA PHE A 145 1.48 -7.26 -16.71
C PHE A 145 2.75 -7.53 -15.88
N ASN A 146 3.74 -8.12 -16.54
CA ASN A 146 5.09 -8.31 -15.98
C ASN A 146 5.95 -7.04 -16.16
N GLU A 147 7.19 -7.07 -15.66
CA GLU A 147 8.15 -5.94 -15.73
C GLU A 147 8.52 -5.57 -17.18
N ALA A 148 8.48 -6.53 -18.10
CA ALA A 148 8.70 -6.28 -19.53
C ALA A 148 7.47 -5.65 -20.23
N GLY A 149 6.40 -5.35 -19.49
CA GLY A 149 5.16 -4.77 -20.02
C GLY A 149 4.29 -5.77 -20.80
N GLN A 150 4.58 -7.06 -20.74
CA GLN A 150 3.79 -8.09 -21.40
C GLN A 150 2.60 -8.48 -20.52
N GLN A 151 1.42 -8.61 -21.13
CA GLN A 151 0.25 -9.14 -20.44
C GLN A 151 0.46 -10.63 -20.18
N ILE A 152 0.41 -11.03 -18.90
CA ILE A 152 0.64 -12.41 -18.47
C ILE A 152 -0.64 -13.11 -17.99
N ASP A 153 -1.66 -12.34 -17.63
CA ASP A 153 -2.96 -12.85 -17.19
C ASP A 153 -4.06 -11.80 -17.41
N SER A 154 -5.31 -12.25 -17.47
CA SER A 154 -6.49 -11.39 -17.49
C SER A 154 -7.72 -12.14 -17.01
N PHE A 155 -8.56 -11.48 -16.24
CA PHE A 155 -9.80 -12.06 -15.73
C PHE A 155 -10.85 -10.99 -15.43
N ASP A 156 -12.12 -11.38 -15.52
CA ASP A 156 -13.26 -10.59 -15.10
C ASP A 156 -13.87 -11.22 -13.86
N ASP A 157 -13.95 -10.47 -12.76
CA ASP A 157 -14.46 -11.00 -11.49
C ASP A 157 -15.09 -9.92 -10.63
N THR A 158 -16.03 -10.30 -9.78
CA THR A 158 -16.59 -9.39 -8.78
C THR A 158 -15.66 -9.42 -7.58
N LEU A 159 -14.85 -8.38 -7.38
CA LEU A 159 -13.84 -8.36 -6.32
C LEU A 159 -14.33 -7.59 -5.09
N LEU A 160 -14.17 -8.20 -3.91
CA LEU A 160 -14.33 -7.55 -2.62
C LEU A 160 -13.14 -6.64 -2.30
N LEU A 161 -11.93 -7.07 -2.68
CA LEU A 161 -10.67 -6.40 -2.41
C LEU A 161 -9.68 -6.71 -3.53
N LEU A 162 -8.95 -5.69 -3.97
CA LEU A 162 -7.72 -5.85 -4.74
C LEU A 162 -6.64 -5.02 -4.05
N ALA A 163 -5.63 -5.67 -3.49
CA ALA A 163 -4.50 -5.05 -2.81
C ALA A 163 -3.21 -5.29 -3.59
N PHE A 164 -2.40 -4.25 -3.72
CA PHE A 164 -1.12 -4.24 -4.43
C PHE A 164 -0.06 -3.61 -3.52
N GLY A 165 0.91 -4.42 -3.09
CA GLY A 165 2.02 -3.99 -2.24
C GLY A 165 3.25 -3.57 -3.04
N ALA A 166 4.05 -2.67 -2.47
CA ALA A 166 5.38 -2.33 -3.01
C ALA A 166 6.32 -3.55 -3.03
N SER A 167 6.02 -4.57 -2.22
CA SER A 167 6.56 -5.92 -2.26
C SER A 167 5.55 -6.91 -1.68
N GLY A 168 5.90 -8.20 -1.60
CA GLY A 168 5.20 -9.16 -0.72
C GLY A 168 5.53 -8.95 0.76
N ASN A 169 5.04 -9.86 1.62
CA ASN A 169 5.18 -9.87 3.08
C ASN A 169 4.70 -8.57 3.76
N ARG A 170 3.59 -8.01 3.27
CA ARG A 170 3.03 -6.75 3.77
C ARG A 170 1.78 -6.97 4.61
N THR A 171 1.59 -6.05 5.55
CA THR A 171 0.46 -6.06 6.46
C THR A 171 -0.28 -4.74 6.49
N TYR A 172 -1.55 -4.81 6.86
CA TYR A 172 -2.32 -3.68 7.37
C TYR A 172 -2.29 -3.68 8.90
N GLY A 173 -2.75 -2.58 9.49
CA GLY A 173 -2.80 -2.33 10.92
C GLY A 173 -3.33 -3.53 11.71
N SER A 174 -2.89 -3.66 12.96
CA SER A 174 -3.15 -4.85 13.78
C SER A 174 -2.57 -6.17 13.22
N ASN A 175 -1.48 -6.13 12.44
CA ASN A 175 -0.78 -7.31 11.89
C ASN A 175 -1.62 -8.16 10.93
N VAL A 176 -2.58 -7.56 10.23
CA VAL A 176 -3.38 -8.25 9.22
C VAL A 176 -2.49 -8.54 8.01
N ARG A 177 -2.15 -9.81 7.79
CA ARG A 177 -1.20 -10.27 6.75
C ARG A 177 -1.84 -10.31 5.37
N ILE A 178 -2.21 -9.17 4.82
CA ILE A 178 -2.84 -9.06 3.50
C ILE A 178 -2.01 -9.72 2.38
N LEU A 179 -0.68 -9.51 2.41
CA LEU A 179 0.29 -10.16 1.52
C LEU A 179 1.20 -11.06 2.38
N PRO A 180 0.84 -12.34 2.59
CA PRO A 180 1.47 -13.18 3.62
C PRO A 180 2.79 -13.83 3.19
N ASP A 181 3.16 -13.74 1.90
CA ASP A 181 4.37 -14.34 1.33
C ASP A 181 5.01 -13.40 0.29
N GLY A 182 5.92 -13.92 -0.54
CA GLY A 182 6.65 -13.14 -1.55
C GLY A 182 5.79 -12.51 -2.66
N ARG A 183 4.49 -12.84 -2.76
CA ARG A 183 3.58 -12.30 -3.78
C ARG A 183 3.09 -10.90 -3.42
N ASN A 184 3.03 -10.00 -4.41
CA ASN A 184 2.72 -8.59 -4.17
C ASN A 184 1.29 -8.15 -4.52
N VAL A 185 0.45 -9.02 -5.11
CA VAL A 185 -0.96 -8.72 -5.39
C VAL A 185 -1.88 -9.75 -4.73
N CYS A 186 -2.93 -9.27 -4.08
CA CYS A 186 -4.01 -10.07 -3.50
C CYS A 186 -5.36 -9.60 -4.04
N ALA A 187 -6.05 -10.46 -4.79
CA ALA A 187 -7.42 -10.25 -5.22
C ALA A 187 -8.34 -11.21 -4.47
N VAL A 188 -9.38 -10.68 -3.83
CA VAL A 188 -10.37 -11.45 -3.08
C VAL A 188 -11.70 -11.33 -3.80
N GLN A 189 -12.25 -12.47 -4.21
CA GLN A 189 -13.57 -12.52 -4.83
C GLN A 189 -14.66 -12.08 -3.84
N GLN A 190 -15.76 -11.61 -4.38
CA GLN A 190 -16.96 -11.32 -3.63
C GLN A 190 -17.54 -12.61 -3.05
N ILE A 191 -17.65 -12.65 -1.73
CA ILE A 191 -18.12 -13.82 -0.97
C ILE A 191 -19.28 -13.45 -0.05
N SER A 192 -20.04 -14.45 0.36
CA SER A 192 -21.14 -14.27 1.30
C SER A 192 -20.65 -13.80 2.68
N LEU A 193 -21.52 -13.13 3.43
CA LEU A 193 -21.19 -12.57 4.75
C LEU A 193 -20.56 -13.59 5.71
N ARG A 194 -21.08 -14.83 5.74
CA ARG A 194 -20.55 -15.92 6.58
C ARG A 194 -19.08 -16.23 6.22
N LYS A 195 -18.77 -16.27 4.93
CA LYS A 195 -17.40 -16.49 4.45
C LYS A 195 -16.50 -15.28 4.76
N LYS A 196 -17.02 -14.04 4.70
CA LYS A 196 -16.23 -12.84 5.08
C LYS A 196 -15.75 -12.88 6.53
N ILE A 197 -16.63 -13.28 7.46
CA ILE A 197 -16.28 -13.40 8.89
C ILE A 197 -15.18 -14.45 9.09
N ALA A 198 -15.28 -15.60 8.41
CA ALA A 198 -14.24 -16.63 8.44
C ALA A 198 -12.92 -16.12 7.83
N LEU A 199 -13.00 -15.43 6.70
CA LEU A 199 -11.87 -14.85 5.97
C LEU A 199 -11.09 -13.85 6.84
N LYS A 200 -11.78 -12.98 7.60
CA LYS A 200 -11.15 -12.01 8.51
C LYS A 200 -10.14 -12.66 9.47
N LYS A 201 -10.49 -13.83 10.03
CA LYS A 201 -9.59 -14.56 10.94
C LYS A 201 -8.37 -15.13 10.20
N LEU A 202 -8.56 -15.56 8.96
CA LEU A 202 -7.49 -16.15 8.16
C LEU A 202 -6.43 -15.12 7.77
N PHE A 203 -6.83 -13.86 7.50
CA PHE A 203 -5.88 -12.77 7.24
C PHE A 203 -4.92 -12.50 8.40
N LEU A 204 -5.30 -12.71 9.66
CA LEU A 204 -4.39 -12.53 10.80
C LEU A 204 -3.24 -13.55 10.77
N THR A 205 -3.52 -14.75 10.24
CA THR A 205 -2.54 -15.84 10.14
C THR A 205 -1.84 -15.90 8.79
N GLY A 206 -2.40 -15.26 7.76
CA GLY A 206 -1.95 -15.35 6.37
C GLY A 206 -2.53 -16.54 5.59
N ARG A 207 -3.37 -17.36 6.22
CA ARG A 207 -3.94 -18.59 5.64
C ARG A 207 -5.06 -18.36 4.63
N HIS A 208 -5.49 -17.11 4.43
CA HIS A 208 -6.40 -16.75 3.35
C HIS A 208 -5.80 -17.09 1.98
N ALA A 209 -4.48 -17.18 1.88
CA ALA A 209 -3.75 -17.63 0.69
C ALA A 209 -4.11 -19.04 0.20
N GLU A 210 -4.69 -19.89 1.06
CA GLU A 210 -5.10 -21.26 0.75
C GLU A 210 -6.53 -21.33 0.19
N LEU A 211 -7.29 -20.23 0.23
CA LEU A 211 -8.69 -20.23 -0.17
C LEU A 211 -8.85 -20.08 -1.69
N PRO A 212 -9.79 -20.81 -2.32
CA PRO A 212 -10.03 -20.70 -3.76
C PRO A 212 -10.57 -19.31 -4.17
N GLU A 213 -11.21 -18.58 -3.24
CA GLU A 213 -11.72 -17.23 -3.48
C GLU A 213 -10.64 -16.14 -3.40
N VAL A 214 -9.39 -16.51 -3.08
CA VAL A 214 -8.26 -15.58 -2.97
C VAL A 214 -7.23 -15.90 -4.03
N ARG A 215 -6.95 -14.93 -4.90
CA ARG A 215 -5.86 -15.01 -5.87
C ARG A 215 -4.69 -14.17 -5.38
N LEU A 216 -3.59 -14.84 -5.08
CA LEU A 216 -2.30 -14.20 -4.78
C LEU A 216 -1.35 -14.47 -5.94
N PHE A 217 -0.78 -13.40 -6.50
CA PHE A 217 0.14 -13.46 -7.64
C PHE A 217 1.13 -12.30 -7.61
N ASN A 218 2.11 -12.34 -8.52
CA ASN A 218 3.05 -11.25 -8.75
C ASN A 218 2.68 -10.46 -9.99
N ALA A 219 2.72 -9.14 -9.89
CA ALA A 219 2.55 -8.24 -11.02
C ALA A 219 3.50 -7.05 -10.91
N HIS A 220 3.94 -6.54 -12.06
CA HIS A 220 4.57 -5.22 -12.12
C HIS A 220 3.53 -4.14 -12.33
N ARG A 221 2.47 -4.44 -13.10
CA ARG A 221 1.32 -3.56 -13.31
C ARG A 221 0.03 -4.37 -13.38
N VAL A 222 -1.03 -3.83 -12.80
CA VAL A 222 -2.40 -4.29 -12.96
C VAL A 222 -3.22 -3.15 -13.53
N GLU A 223 -3.99 -3.41 -14.57
CA GLU A 223 -4.99 -2.48 -15.09
C GLU A 223 -6.38 -2.94 -14.70
N LEU A 224 -7.16 -2.03 -14.13
CA LEU A 224 -8.49 -2.23 -13.60
C LEU A 224 -9.49 -1.41 -14.41
N SER A 225 -10.42 -2.10 -15.07
CA SER A 225 -11.56 -1.50 -15.77
C SER A 225 -12.82 -1.66 -14.93
N TYR A 226 -13.52 -0.56 -14.69
CA TYR A 226 -14.72 -0.53 -13.87
C TYR A 226 -15.62 0.64 -14.28
N HIS A 227 -16.91 0.57 -14.01
CA HIS A 227 -17.92 1.53 -14.50
C HIS A 227 -18.78 2.12 -13.38
N SER A 228 -18.26 2.12 -12.16
CA SER A 228 -18.99 2.64 -10.99
C SER A 228 -18.00 3.27 -10.01
N PRO A 229 -18.45 4.18 -9.12
CA PRO A 229 -17.58 4.77 -8.13
C PRO A 229 -16.93 3.71 -7.24
N LEU A 230 -15.62 3.84 -7.02
CA LEU A 230 -14.83 2.88 -6.26
C LEU A 230 -13.84 3.64 -5.37
N LEU A 231 -13.76 3.27 -4.09
CA LEU A 231 -12.72 3.81 -3.22
C LEU A 231 -11.40 3.08 -3.47
N ALA A 232 -10.33 3.85 -3.55
CA ALA A 232 -8.96 3.38 -3.42
C ALA A 232 -8.36 3.92 -2.11
N GLN A 233 -7.46 3.17 -1.47
CA GLN A 233 -6.63 3.68 -0.38
C GLN A 233 -5.16 3.56 -0.70
N ARG A 234 -4.39 4.49 -0.15
CA ARG A 234 -2.94 4.61 -0.24
C ARG A 234 -2.39 4.90 1.16
N ASP A 235 -1.70 3.92 1.74
CA ASP A 235 -1.09 4.01 3.08
C ASP A 235 -1.97 4.73 4.13
N GLY A 236 -3.25 4.36 4.22
CA GLY A 236 -4.18 4.92 5.22
C GLY A 236 -4.92 6.19 4.81
N GLU A 237 -4.72 6.69 3.60
CA GLU A 237 -5.52 7.76 3.00
C GLU A 237 -6.41 7.25 1.86
N SER A 238 -7.65 7.73 1.78
CA SER A 238 -8.61 7.26 0.75
C SER A 238 -8.82 8.28 -0.36
N VAL A 239 -9.02 7.80 -1.59
CA VAL A 239 -9.49 8.59 -2.73
C VAL A 239 -10.69 7.90 -3.38
N LEU A 240 -11.72 8.66 -3.73
CA LEU A 240 -12.83 8.18 -4.54
C LEU A 240 -12.41 8.22 -6.02
N LEU A 241 -12.53 7.10 -6.70
CA LEU A 241 -12.43 7.00 -8.16
C LEU A 241 -13.85 7.01 -8.74
N GLU A 242 -14.04 7.78 -9.80
CA GLU A 242 -15.29 7.93 -10.53
C GLU A 242 -15.18 7.25 -11.90
N GLU A 243 -16.30 7.05 -12.58
CA GLU A 243 -16.34 6.38 -13.90
C GLU A 243 -15.32 6.94 -14.91
N PRO A 244 -15.13 8.29 -15.06
CA PRO A 244 -14.14 8.84 -15.99
C PRO A 244 -12.68 8.55 -15.62
N ASP A 245 -12.40 8.11 -14.40
CA ASP A 245 -11.06 7.78 -13.97
C ASP A 245 -10.61 6.42 -14.51
N PHE A 246 -11.55 5.57 -14.95
CA PHE A 246 -11.27 4.22 -15.44
C PHE A 246 -10.99 4.18 -16.96
N PRO A 247 -10.17 3.22 -17.43
CA PRO A 247 -9.39 2.27 -16.63
C PRO A 247 -8.30 2.95 -15.78
N VAL A 248 -8.01 2.37 -14.62
CA VAL A 248 -6.88 2.79 -13.77
C VAL A 248 -5.75 1.76 -13.88
N SER A 249 -4.51 2.22 -13.80
CA SER A 249 -3.33 1.33 -13.74
C SER A 249 -2.66 1.45 -12.38
N ILE A 250 -2.48 0.33 -11.69
CA ILE A 250 -1.70 0.21 -10.46
C ILE A 250 -0.37 -0.45 -10.82
N GLU A 251 0.74 0.27 -10.66
CA GLU A 251 2.07 -0.18 -11.10
C GLU A 251 3.13 0.01 -10.02
N LEU A 252 4.13 -0.87 -10.01
CA LEU A 252 5.37 -0.63 -9.28
C LEU A 252 6.17 0.46 -10.00
N SER A 253 6.70 1.41 -9.24
CA SER A 253 7.65 2.36 -9.80
C SER A 253 9.05 1.76 -9.92
N GLU A 254 9.92 2.48 -10.62
CA GLU A 254 11.35 2.34 -10.41
C GLU A 254 11.72 2.57 -8.93
N PRO A 255 12.75 1.89 -8.41
CA PRO A 255 13.33 2.18 -7.12
C PRO A 255 13.68 3.66 -6.99
N ALA A 256 13.08 4.34 -6.02
CA ALA A 256 13.16 5.79 -5.96
C ALA A 256 13.41 6.36 -4.57
N ILE A 257 13.04 5.63 -3.52
CA ILE A 257 13.12 6.12 -2.14
C ILE A 257 14.34 5.51 -1.45
N PRO A 258 15.36 6.30 -1.08
CA PRO A 258 16.53 5.80 -0.38
C PRO A 258 16.19 5.50 1.09
N VAL A 259 16.21 4.23 1.48
CA VAL A 259 15.95 3.77 2.86
C VAL A 259 17.16 3.05 3.44
N LEU A 260 17.23 2.96 4.77
CA LEU A 260 18.21 2.12 5.45
C LEU A 260 17.75 0.66 5.46
N LYS A 261 18.65 -0.26 5.11
CA LYS A 261 18.45 -1.71 5.30
C LYS A 261 19.62 -2.29 6.08
N ARG A 262 19.31 -3.17 7.05
CA ARG A 262 20.31 -3.93 7.81
C ARG A 262 21.13 -4.81 6.87
N LEU A 263 22.44 -4.83 7.05
CA LEU A 263 23.30 -5.82 6.41
C LEU A 263 23.10 -7.20 7.08
N PRO A 264 23.09 -8.29 6.31
CA PRO A 264 22.99 -9.64 6.86
C PRO A 264 24.15 -9.99 7.79
#